data_AF-H2ZTS1-F1
#
_entry.id   AF-H2ZTS1-F1
#
_cell.length_a   1.000
_cell.length_b   1.000
_cell.length_c   1.000
_cell.angle_alpha   90.00
_cell.angle_beta   90.00
_cell.angle_gamma   90.00
#
_symmetry.space_group_name_H-M   'P 1'
#
loop_
_entity.id
_entity.type
_entity.pdbx_description
1 polymer ?
#
loop_
_entity_poly.entity_id
_entity_poly.type
_entity_poly.pdbx_seq_one_letter_code
_entity_poly.pdbx_strand_id
1 'polypeptide(L)'
;GGHYAGVETLKSRFLPWLGTSFSVASSGVSSDTSFTLIQESREKEKQLRELSAAHEEDVHKLETKLSTTRMELDTVKHELTEAQLELDDTKTKSATTLLATEDEILQLRERHKKLKASTDTSKSKPADNKGYFKRFHGQKEIFQVSHLRAAHEEAEIYKRKLDILDDYERQIRQLKDEVAILSTEKSLLQDRISRSRSPSPLSRISRSPSPLPLIRSASPSHARLTSASRHARLVSRFSDIFANERLDAQNLLRRYIDDLEMVQRIIFIATMESFHAAKMAFRQFKLRVRKTLTPSHLGPESLEEMVMDYIVRNLDLYDVQSSVN
;
A
#
# COMPACT_ATOMS: atom_id res chain seq x y z
N GLY A 1 -5.30 19.39 1.13
CA GLY A 1 -5.80 18.57 2.25
C GLY A 1 -7.09 17.93 1.81
N GLY A 2 -7.08 16.63 1.53
CA GLY A 2 -8.22 15.91 0.95
C GLY A 2 -9.17 15.34 2.01
N HIS A 3 -10.44 15.25 1.63
CA HIS A 3 -11.66 14.83 2.35
C HIS A 3 -11.61 13.51 3.16
N TYR A 4 -10.45 12.84 3.28
CA TYR A 4 -10.28 11.51 3.89
C TYR A 4 -8.99 11.35 4.73
N ALA A 5 -8.23 12.42 4.99
CA ALA A 5 -6.92 12.32 5.65
C ALA A 5 -6.95 11.63 7.03
N GLY A 6 -8.00 11.82 7.83
CA GLY A 6 -8.15 11.13 9.12
C GLY A 6 -8.53 9.65 9.00
N VAL A 7 -9.33 9.30 7.98
CA VAL A 7 -9.83 7.93 7.75
C VAL A 7 -8.72 7.00 7.30
N GLU A 8 -7.86 7.48 6.38
CA GLU A 8 -6.71 6.73 5.91
C GLU A 8 -5.66 6.56 7.00
N THR A 9 -5.46 7.55 7.87
CA THR A 9 -4.53 7.43 9.00
C THR A 9 -5.01 6.38 10.01
N LEU A 10 -6.32 6.30 10.25
CA LEU A 10 -6.92 5.27 11.11
C LEU A 10 -6.76 3.86 10.51
N LYS A 11 -7.06 3.69 9.22
CA LYS A 11 -6.90 2.36 8.60
C LYS A 11 -5.44 1.96 8.42
N SER A 12 -4.58 2.88 7.99
CA SER A 12 -3.18 2.58 7.65
C SER A 12 -2.23 2.55 8.84
N ARG A 13 -2.49 3.31 9.92
CA ARG A 13 -1.59 3.40 11.08
C ARG A 13 -2.18 2.82 12.35
N PHE A 14 -3.47 3.05 12.60
CA PHE A 14 -4.09 2.59 13.85
C PHE A 14 -4.37 1.09 13.85
N LEU A 15 -4.85 0.51 12.75
CA LEU A 15 -5.06 -0.95 12.66
C LEU A 15 -3.77 -1.77 12.85
N PRO A 16 -2.64 -1.45 12.18
CA PRO A 16 -1.37 -2.16 12.43
C PRO A 16 -0.84 -1.96 13.86
N TRP A 17 -1.03 -0.77 14.44
CA TRP A 17 -0.64 -0.46 15.82
C TRP A 17 -1.46 -1.22 16.87
N LEU A 18 -2.76 -1.41 16.61
CA LEU A 18 -3.60 -2.29 17.42
C LEU A 18 -3.11 -3.74 17.34
N GLY A 19 -2.64 -4.19 16.18
CA GLY A 19 -2.20 -5.57 15.99
C GLY A 19 -0.89 -5.96 16.65
N THR A 20 0.05 -5.03 16.78
CA THR A 20 1.36 -5.28 17.39
C THR A 20 1.33 -5.25 18.92
N SER A 21 0.35 -4.59 19.53
CA SER A 21 0.31 -4.35 20.99
C SER A 21 -0.04 -5.57 21.85
N PHE A 22 -0.50 -6.68 21.25
CA PHE A 22 -0.99 -7.88 21.97
C PHE A 22 -0.15 -9.14 21.72
N SER A 23 0.95 -9.03 20.98
CA SER A 23 1.86 -10.14 20.70
C SER A 23 2.97 -10.24 21.76
N VAL A 24 3.15 -11.45 22.29
CA VAL A 24 4.04 -11.78 23.41
C VAL A 24 5.51 -11.73 22.98
N ALA A 25 6.32 -10.94 23.69
CA ALA A 25 7.78 -11.12 23.76
C ALA A 25 8.10 -11.78 25.12
N SER A 26 8.76 -12.94 25.07
CA SER A 26 9.11 -13.76 26.23
C SER A 26 10.55 -13.50 26.66
N SER A 27 10.76 -13.12 27.91
CA SER A 27 12.01 -13.40 28.63
C SER A 27 11.72 -13.45 30.14
N GLY A 28 11.92 -14.63 30.73
CA GLY A 28 11.65 -14.93 32.14
C GLY A 28 12.83 -14.57 33.06
N VAL A 29 12.56 -14.41 34.36
CA VAL A 29 13.51 -13.88 35.35
C VAL A 29 13.24 -14.42 36.78
N SER A 30 14.31 -14.87 37.47
CA SER A 30 14.45 -15.28 38.89
C SER A 30 15.19 -14.21 39.75
N SER A 31 15.56 -14.46 41.01
CA SER A 31 15.99 -13.41 41.95
C SER A 31 17.41 -12.83 41.78
N ASP A 32 18.36 -13.53 41.12
CA ASP A 32 19.64 -12.90 40.70
C ASP A 32 19.42 -11.92 39.54
N THR A 33 18.34 -12.14 38.81
CA THR A 33 17.96 -11.31 37.68
C THR A 33 17.49 -9.92 38.11
N SER A 34 17.35 -9.54 39.38
CA SER A 34 17.19 -8.11 39.69
C SER A 34 18.45 -7.32 39.33
N PHE A 35 19.63 -7.82 39.70
CA PHE A 35 20.90 -7.17 39.36
C PHE A 35 21.23 -7.37 37.88
N THR A 36 21.02 -8.59 37.35
CA THR A 36 21.18 -8.88 35.92
C THR A 36 20.20 -8.09 35.06
N LEU A 37 18.95 -7.88 35.48
CA LEU A 37 17.98 -7.03 34.76
C LEU A 37 18.33 -5.55 34.87
N ILE A 38 18.88 -5.07 35.98
CA ILE A 38 19.34 -3.68 36.07
C ILE A 38 20.52 -3.47 35.13
N GLN A 39 21.45 -4.42 35.09
CA GLN A 39 22.58 -4.40 34.17
C GLN A 39 22.11 -4.54 32.71
N GLU A 40 21.26 -5.52 32.41
CA GLU A 40 20.66 -5.75 31.10
C GLU A 40 19.76 -4.57 30.69
N SER A 41 19.08 -3.92 31.62
CA SER A 41 18.30 -2.69 31.35
C SER A 41 19.21 -1.52 31.01
N ARG A 42 20.35 -1.38 31.69
CA ARG A 42 21.35 -0.36 31.35
C ARG A 42 22.02 -0.66 30.01
N GLU A 43 22.32 -1.92 29.74
CA GLU A 43 22.88 -2.36 28.46
C GLU A 43 21.86 -2.20 27.33
N LYS A 44 20.59 -2.53 27.55
CA LYS A 44 19.50 -2.25 26.59
C LYS A 44 19.24 -0.77 26.43
N GLU A 45 19.35 0.04 27.49
CA GLU A 45 19.26 1.50 27.37
C GLU A 45 20.43 2.05 26.56
N LYS A 46 21.65 1.51 26.74
CA LYS A 46 22.82 1.85 25.94
C LYS A 46 22.63 1.42 24.48
N GLN A 47 22.17 0.19 24.23
CA GLN A 47 21.86 -0.31 22.89
C GLN A 47 20.75 0.50 22.24
N LEU A 48 19.72 0.89 22.98
CA LEU A 48 18.62 1.71 22.47
C LEU A 48 19.11 3.11 22.13
N ARG A 49 20.01 3.69 22.95
CA ARG A 49 20.64 4.98 22.66
C ARG A 49 21.56 4.90 21.44
N GLU A 50 22.32 3.81 21.30
CA GLU A 50 23.20 3.57 20.16
C GLU A 50 22.40 3.32 18.87
N LEU A 51 21.34 2.50 18.93
CA LEU A 51 20.41 2.32 17.82
C LEU A 51 19.68 3.61 17.47
N SER A 52 19.28 4.42 18.45
CA SER A 52 18.68 5.73 18.21
C SER A 52 19.67 6.67 17.53
N ALA A 53 20.93 6.70 17.99
CA ALA A 53 21.97 7.52 17.39
C ALA A 53 22.31 7.06 15.96
N ALA A 54 22.42 5.75 15.72
CA ALA A 54 22.62 5.19 14.39
C ALA A 54 21.43 5.48 13.47
N HIS A 55 20.20 5.40 13.99
CA HIS A 55 19.01 5.76 13.23
C HIS A 55 18.96 7.26 12.91
N GLU A 56 19.32 8.13 13.85
CA GLU A 56 19.44 9.57 13.61
C GLU A 56 20.52 9.88 12.56
N GLU A 57 21.66 9.19 12.60
CA GLU A 57 22.71 9.31 11.58
C GLU A 57 22.19 8.89 10.19
N ASP A 58 21.48 7.76 10.10
CA ASP A 58 20.88 7.28 8.86
C ASP A 58 19.82 8.25 8.32
N VAL A 59 18.97 8.79 9.19
CA VAL A 59 17.98 9.81 8.83
C VAL A 59 18.69 11.05 8.29
N HIS A 60 19.70 11.56 8.99
CA HIS A 60 20.48 12.72 8.57
C HIS A 60 21.20 12.45 7.22
N LYS A 61 21.71 11.23 7.01
CA LYS A 61 22.33 10.81 5.74
C LYS A 61 21.32 10.75 4.59
N LEU A 62 20.10 10.30 4.87
CA LEU A 62 19.03 10.30 3.87
C LEU A 62 18.56 11.73 3.57
N GLU A 63 18.45 12.59 4.57
CA GLU A 63 18.09 14.00 4.41
C GLU A 63 19.12 14.77 3.58
N THR A 64 20.41 14.59 3.88
CA THR A 64 21.50 15.19 3.09
C THR A 64 21.48 14.71 1.65
N LYS A 65 21.38 13.40 1.40
CA LYS A 65 21.23 12.85 0.04
C LYS A 65 20.02 13.41 -0.69
N LEU A 66 18.89 13.52 0.00
CA LEU A 66 17.65 14.03 -0.57
C LEU A 66 17.72 15.54 -0.85
N SER A 67 18.48 16.30 -0.05
CA SER A 67 18.80 17.70 -0.34
C SER A 67 19.72 17.81 -1.56
N THR A 68 20.76 16.97 -1.66
CA THR A 68 21.68 16.95 -2.79
C THR A 68 20.95 16.61 -4.10
N THR A 69 20.13 15.54 -4.11
CA THR A 69 19.39 15.14 -5.31
C THR A 69 18.33 16.18 -5.72
N ARG A 70 17.75 16.91 -4.76
CA ARG A 70 16.87 18.05 -5.08
C ARG A 70 17.63 19.17 -5.78
N MET A 71 18.81 19.53 -5.28
CA MET A 71 19.64 20.55 -5.92
C MET A 71 20.10 20.11 -7.32
N GLU A 72 20.54 18.86 -7.48
CA GLU A 72 20.91 18.29 -8.79
C GLU A 72 19.74 18.32 -9.76
N LEU A 73 18.54 17.95 -9.30
CA LEU A 73 17.33 17.99 -10.12
C LEU A 73 16.98 19.41 -10.56
N ASP A 74 17.12 20.39 -9.66
CA ASP A 74 16.87 21.79 -9.98
C ASP A 74 17.90 22.33 -10.99
N THR A 75 19.17 21.92 -10.89
CA THR A 75 20.21 22.22 -11.88
C THR A 75 19.87 21.61 -13.24
N VAL A 76 19.54 20.32 -13.31
CA VAL A 76 19.20 19.64 -14.57
C VAL A 76 17.94 20.24 -15.20
N LYS A 77 16.95 20.62 -14.41
CA LYS A 77 15.76 21.34 -14.91
C LYS A 77 16.15 22.68 -15.52
N HIS A 78 17.05 23.42 -14.88
CA HIS A 78 17.51 24.71 -15.41
C HIS A 78 18.25 24.53 -16.74
N GLU A 79 19.20 23.58 -16.81
CA GLU A 79 19.93 23.25 -18.05
C GLU A 79 18.97 22.81 -19.16
N LEU A 80 17.94 22.03 -18.83
CA LEU A 80 16.91 21.62 -19.80
C LEU A 80 16.12 22.82 -20.34
N THR A 81 15.76 23.78 -19.48
CA THR A 81 15.07 24.99 -19.91
C THR A 81 15.95 25.89 -20.77
N GLU A 82 17.25 25.96 -20.47
CA GLU A 82 18.24 26.70 -21.25
C GLU A 82 18.44 26.07 -22.63
N ALA A 83 18.65 24.75 -22.70
CA ALA A 83 18.79 24.03 -23.97
C ALA A 83 17.54 24.14 -24.85
N GLN A 84 16.34 24.16 -24.25
CA GLN A 84 15.09 24.38 -24.98
C GLN A 84 15.04 25.78 -25.61
N LEU A 85 15.48 26.81 -24.86
CA LEU A 85 15.56 28.18 -25.36
C LEU A 85 16.54 28.30 -26.54
N GLU A 86 17.73 27.69 -26.42
CA GLU A 86 18.72 27.67 -27.51
C GLU A 86 18.20 26.92 -28.75
N LEU A 87 17.48 25.81 -28.55
CA LEU A 87 16.87 25.07 -29.65
C LEU A 87 15.81 25.90 -30.39
N ASP A 88 14.97 26.63 -29.66
CA ASP A 88 13.97 27.50 -30.26
C ASP A 88 14.61 28.71 -30.97
N ASP A 89 15.69 29.27 -30.43
CA ASP A 89 16.49 30.31 -31.08
C ASP A 89 17.18 29.81 -32.37
N THR A 90 17.76 28.60 -32.36
CA THR A 90 18.35 28.00 -33.57
C THR A 90 17.29 27.65 -34.62
N LYS A 91 16.11 27.19 -34.20
CA LYS A 91 14.98 26.92 -35.08
C LYS A 91 14.45 28.19 -35.74
N THR A 92 14.36 29.30 -34.99
CA THR A 92 13.93 30.58 -35.55
C THR A 92 14.98 31.14 -36.51
N LYS A 93 16.27 31.13 -36.14
CA LYS A 93 17.39 31.55 -37.02
C LYS A 93 17.47 30.74 -38.32
N SER A 94 17.30 29.43 -38.23
CA SER A 94 17.31 28.56 -39.42
C SER A 94 16.09 28.79 -40.31
N ALA A 95 14.89 28.96 -39.72
CA ALA A 95 13.68 29.31 -40.47
C ALA A 95 13.82 30.66 -41.21
N THR A 96 14.38 31.69 -40.56
CA THR A 96 14.62 32.98 -41.22
C THR A 96 15.64 32.88 -42.34
N THR A 97 16.69 32.06 -42.17
CA THR A 97 17.69 31.83 -43.21
C THR A 97 17.08 31.11 -44.41
N LEU A 98 16.25 30.09 -44.17
CA LEU A 98 15.55 29.35 -45.23
C LEU A 98 14.68 30.28 -46.06
N LEU A 99 13.86 31.12 -45.42
CA LEU A 99 13.01 32.10 -46.13
C LEU A 99 13.83 33.07 -46.98
N ALA A 100 14.94 33.59 -46.45
CA ALA A 100 15.83 34.47 -47.22
C ALA A 100 16.42 33.78 -48.46
N THR A 101 16.83 32.50 -48.33
CA THR A 101 17.34 31.73 -49.48
C THR A 101 16.24 31.37 -50.48
N GLU A 102 15.01 31.13 -50.01
CA GLU A 102 13.86 30.87 -50.88
C GLU A 102 13.53 32.11 -51.72
N ASP A 103 13.54 33.29 -51.11
CA ASP A 103 13.36 34.57 -51.81
C ASP A 103 14.45 34.81 -52.87
N GLU A 104 15.71 34.50 -52.57
CA GLU A 104 16.80 34.61 -53.54
C GLU A 104 16.59 33.66 -54.74
N ILE A 105 16.19 32.41 -54.50
CA ILE A 105 15.89 31.44 -55.56
C ILE A 105 14.73 31.94 -56.43
N LEU A 106 13.70 32.52 -55.83
CA LEU A 106 12.58 33.11 -56.57
C LEU A 106 13.04 34.28 -57.45
N GLN A 107 13.84 35.19 -56.92
CA GLN A 107 14.42 36.30 -57.71
C GLN A 107 15.29 35.79 -58.87
N LEU A 108 16.12 34.77 -58.63
CA LEU A 108 16.95 34.15 -59.66
C LEU A 108 16.09 33.49 -60.75
N ARG A 109 15.01 32.80 -60.37
CA ARG A 109 14.03 32.22 -61.32
C ARG A 109 13.38 33.29 -62.18
N GLU A 110 12.99 34.42 -61.60
CA GLU A 110 12.44 35.55 -62.36
C GLU A 110 13.45 36.16 -63.34
N ARG A 111 14.69 36.41 -62.89
CA ARG A 111 15.76 36.89 -63.80
C ARG A 111 16.00 35.90 -64.92
N HIS A 112 16.06 34.61 -64.63
CA HIS A 112 16.25 33.57 -65.63
C HIS A 112 15.08 33.52 -66.62
N LYS A 113 13.84 33.68 -66.15
CA LYS A 113 12.64 33.81 -67.00
C LYS A 113 12.71 35.04 -67.92
N LYS A 114 13.14 36.20 -67.40
CA LYS A 114 13.33 37.44 -68.18
C LYS A 114 14.45 37.29 -69.22
N LEU A 115 15.60 36.73 -68.82
CA LEU A 115 16.72 36.44 -69.72
C LEU A 115 16.31 35.48 -70.83
N LYS A 116 15.55 34.42 -70.50
CA LYS A 116 15.00 33.47 -71.46
C LYS A 116 14.10 34.15 -72.50
N ALA A 117 13.21 35.03 -72.04
CA ALA A 117 12.35 35.81 -72.94
C ALA A 117 13.16 36.72 -73.89
N SER A 118 14.28 37.30 -73.43
CA SER A 118 15.18 38.10 -74.29
C SER A 118 16.08 37.27 -75.23
N THR A 119 16.38 36.01 -74.88
CA THR A 119 17.07 35.09 -75.79
C THR A 119 16.14 34.52 -76.87
N ASP A 120 14.86 34.32 -76.55
CA ASP A 120 13.85 33.81 -77.48
C ASP A 120 13.48 34.86 -78.56
N THR A 121 13.70 36.15 -78.33
CA THR A 121 13.53 37.21 -79.35
C THR A 121 14.69 37.31 -80.34
N SER A 122 15.77 36.54 -80.16
CA SER A 122 17.04 36.74 -80.88
C SER A 122 17.52 35.54 -81.73
N LYS A 123 16.73 34.48 -81.93
CA LYS A 123 17.14 33.35 -82.79
C LYS A 123 16.07 32.87 -83.76
N SER A 124 16.30 33.19 -85.03
CA SER A 124 15.80 32.49 -86.20
C SER A 124 16.43 31.08 -86.35
N LYS A 125 15.57 30.07 -86.54
CA LYS A 125 15.75 28.76 -87.19
C LYS A 125 16.59 27.64 -86.49
N PRO A 126 16.25 26.35 -86.75
CA PRO A 126 16.18 25.31 -85.72
C PRO A 126 17.18 24.15 -85.89
N ALA A 127 17.41 23.38 -84.81
CA ALA A 127 17.85 21.99 -84.90
C ALA A 127 17.42 21.20 -83.63
N ASP A 128 16.54 20.23 -83.87
CA ASP A 128 16.26 18.99 -83.17
C ASP A 128 16.77 18.78 -81.72
N ASN A 129 15.83 18.64 -80.78
CA ASN A 129 15.97 17.63 -79.74
C ASN A 129 14.61 17.17 -79.18
N LYS A 130 14.24 15.92 -79.48
CA LYS A 130 13.12 15.19 -78.88
C LYS A 130 13.50 14.74 -77.47
N GLY A 131 12.62 14.93 -76.50
CA GLY A 131 12.76 14.25 -75.20
C GLY A 131 11.94 14.85 -74.07
N TYR A 132 10.61 14.81 -74.18
CA TYR A 132 9.71 15.26 -73.12
C TYR A 132 8.86 14.13 -72.57
N PHE A 133 8.85 14.07 -71.23
CA PHE A 133 7.84 13.53 -70.31
C PHE A 133 7.77 12.01 -70.07
N LYS A 134 8.51 11.57 -69.04
CA LYS A 134 8.17 10.39 -68.22
C LYS A 134 8.57 10.69 -66.77
N ARG A 135 7.59 10.99 -65.89
CA ARG A 135 7.68 10.94 -64.40
C ARG A 135 6.43 11.56 -63.73
N PHE A 136 5.30 10.85 -63.69
CA PHE A 136 4.18 11.20 -62.80
C PHE A 136 3.38 9.98 -62.26
N HIS A 137 3.88 8.74 -62.42
CA HIS A 137 3.22 7.53 -61.88
C HIS A 137 3.78 7.04 -60.53
N GLY A 138 5.07 7.24 -60.25
CA GLY A 138 5.68 6.74 -59.01
C GLY A 138 5.12 7.35 -57.70
N GLN A 139 4.57 8.56 -57.74
CA GLN A 139 4.07 9.24 -56.52
C GLN A 139 2.70 8.72 -56.04
N LYS A 140 1.84 8.21 -56.95
CA LYS A 140 0.53 7.64 -56.58
C LYS A 140 0.65 6.24 -56.00
N GLU A 141 1.56 5.41 -56.53
CA GLU A 141 1.80 4.05 -56.05
C GLU A 141 2.46 4.03 -54.66
N ILE A 142 3.39 4.97 -54.38
CA ILE A 142 4.05 5.08 -53.08
C ILE A 142 3.05 5.46 -51.97
N PHE A 143 2.07 6.32 -52.27
CA PHE A 143 1.07 6.76 -51.28
C PHE A 143 0.02 5.68 -50.95
N GLN A 144 -0.32 4.82 -51.90
CA GLN A 144 -1.23 3.68 -51.64
C GLN A 144 -0.55 2.56 -50.85
N VAL A 145 0.71 2.25 -51.16
CA VAL A 145 1.48 1.22 -50.45
C VAL A 145 1.77 1.64 -49.00
N SER A 146 2.00 2.93 -48.74
CA SER A 146 2.21 3.43 -47.37
C SER A 146 0.95 3.34 -46.51
N HIS A 147 -0.23 3.65 -47.06
CA HIS A 147 -1.50 3.56 -46.33
C HIS A 147 -1.90 2.11 -46.03
N LEU A 148 -1.67 1.17 -46.96
CA LEU A 148 -1.92 -0.25 -46.75
C LEU A 148 -1.00 -0.85 -45.68
N ARG A 149 0.27 -0.41 -45.63
CA ARG A 149 1.22 -0.82 -44.58
C ARG A 149 0.78 -0.34 -43.20
N ALA A 150 0.35 0.93 -43.07
CA ALA A 150 -0.13 1.48 -41.82
C ALA A 150 -1.37 0.73 -41.29
N ALA A 151 -2.32 0.38 -42.18
CA ALA A 151 -3.51 -0.39 -41.80
C ALA A 151 -3.17 -1.82 -41.31
N HIS A 152 -2.16 -2.46 -41.91
CA HIS A 152 -1.70 -3.78 -41.49
C HIS A 152 -1.02 -3.73 -40.11
N GLU A 153 -0.21 -2.70 -39.85
CA GLU A 153 0.44 -2.51 -38.55
C GLU A 153 -0.59 -2.28 -37.43
N GLU A 154 -1.66 -1.53 -37.72
CA GLU A 154 -2.76 -1.31 -36.78
C GLU A 154 -3.53 -2.62 -36.47
N ALA A 155 -3.81 -3.43 -37.48
CA ALA A 155 -4.47 -4.74 -37.31
C ALA A 155 -3.65 -5.70 -36.42
N GLU A 156 -2.32 -5.72 -36.58
CA GLU A 156 -1.43 -6.52 -35.76
C GLU A 156 -1.39 -6.06 -34.29
N ILE A 157 -1.56 -4.76 -34.02
CA ILE A 157 -1.69 -4.25 -32.65
C ILE A 157 -2.99 -4.75 -32.02
N TYR A 158 -4.11 -4.70 -32.74
CA TYR A 158 -5.39 -5.20 -32.22
C TYR A 158 -5.38 -6.70 -31.99
N LYS A 159 -4.70 -7.48 -32.84
CA LYS A 159 -4.50 -8.91 -32.64
C LYS A 159 -3.76 -9.22 -31.34
N ARG A 160 -2.66 -8.53 -31.06
CA ARG A 160 -1.94 -8.68 -29.77
C ARG A 160 -2.79 -8.31 -28.57
N LYS A 161 -3.65 -7.29 -28.70
CA LYS A 161 -4.59 -6.90 -27.63
C LYS A 161 -5.65 -7.98 -27.39
N LEU A 162 -6.12 -8.66 -28.42
CA LEU A 162 -7.06 -9.78 -28.30
C LEU A 162 -6.42 -10.98 -27.61
N ASP A 163 -5.18 -11.35 -27.96
CA ASP A 163 -4.48 -12.46 -27.30
C ASP A 163 -4.34 -12.23 -25.78
N ILE A 164 -4.07 -10.97 -25.36
CA ILE A 164 -4.00 -10.59 -23.94
C ILE A 164 -5.37 -10.74 -23.24
N LEU A 165 -6.46 -10.39 -23.92
CA LEU A 165 -7.81 -10.56 -23.37
C LEU A 165 -8.16 -12.05 -23.20
N ASP A 166 -7.76 -12.89 -24.14
CA ASP A 166 -7.95 -14.34 -24.06
C ASP A 166 -7.19 -14.94 -22.86
N ASP A 167 -5.98 -14.45 -22.56
CA ASP A 167 -5.21 -14.85 -21.38
C ASP A 167 -5.91 -14.46 -20.08
N TYR A 168 -6.48 -13.24 -20.00
CA TYR A 168 -7.27 -12.83 -18.84
C TYR A 168 -8.55 -13.67 -18.68
N GLU A 169 -9.21 -14.02 -19.79
CA GLU A 169 -10.40 -14.88 -19.73
C GLU A 169 -10.07 -16.31 -19.26
N ARG A 170 -8.89 -16.83 -19.61
CA ARG A 170 -8.39 -18.11 -19.06
C ARG A 170 -8.12 -18.00 -17.56
N GLN A 171 -7.50 -16.91 -17.11
CA GLN A 171 -7.22 -16.69 -15.69
C GLN A 171 -8.51 -16.55 -14.87
N ILE A 172 -9.53 -15.87 -15.40
CA ILE A 172 -10.84 -15.76 -14.76
C ILE A 172 -11.50 -17.14 -14.61
N ARG A 173 -11.41 -18.00 -15.64
CA ARG A 173 -11.92 -19.38 -15.56
C ARG A 173 -11.21 -20.18 -14.48
N GLN A 174 -9.88 -20.13 -14.45
CA GLN A 174 -9.10 -20.82 -13.43
C GLN A 174 -9.46 -20.34 -12.01
N LEU A 175 -9.54 -19.03 -11.79
CA LEU A 175 -9.91 -18.48 -10.48
C LEU A 175 -11.32 -18.88 -10.06
N LYS A 176 -12.26 -18.98 -11.00
CA LYS A 176 -13.62 -19.49 -10.72
C LYS A 176 -13.59 -20.95 -10.28
N ASP A 177 -12.79 -21.79 -10.93
CA ASP A 177 -12.64 -23.20 -10.56
C ASP A 177 -12.00 -23.34 -9.17
N GLU A 178 -10.96 -22.57 -8.87
CA GLU A 178 -10.33 -22.53 -7.54
C GLU A 178 -11.32 -22.09 -6.45
N VAL A 179 -12.12 -21.04 -6.71
CA VAL A 179 -13.16 -20.58 -5.78
C VAL A 179 -14.23 -21.66 -5.58
N ALA A 180 -14.63 -22.38 -6.64
CA ALA A 180 -15.58 -23.47 -6.52
C ALA A 180 -15.04 -24.60 -5.62
N ILE A 181 -13.79 -25.01 -5.82
CA ILE A 181 -13.12 -26.02 -4.99
C ILE A 181 -13.07 -25.57 -3.53
N LEU A 182 -12.53 -24.37 -3.27
CA LEU A 182 -12.43 -23.81 -1.91
C LEU A 182 -13.79 -23.69 -1.22
N SER A 183 -14.85 -23.35 -1.98
CA SER A 183 -16.22 -23.30 -1.47
C SER A 183 -16.73 -24.67 -1.01
N THR A 184 -16.45 -25.73 -1.79
CA THR A 184 -16.81 -27.11 -1.39
C THR A 184 -16.05 -27.58 -0.15
N GLU A 185 -14.74 -27.31 -0.05
CA GLU A 185 -13.93 -27.65 1.12
C GLU A 185 -14.43 -26.93 2.38
N LYS A 186 -14.75 -25.64 2.26
CA LYS A 186 -15.33 -24.86 3.35
C LYS A 186 -16.65 -25.46 3.83
N SER A 187 -17.52 -25.88 2.90
CA SER A 187 -18.79 -26.52 3.24
C SER A 187 -18.58 -27.85 3.98
N LEU A 188 -17.64 -28.69 3.53
CA LEU A 188 -17.30 -29.95 4.18
C LEU A 188 -16.76 -29.74 5.60
N LEU A 189 -15.89 -28.75 5.80
CA LEU A 189 -15.36 -28.40 7.13
C LEU A 189 -16.48 -27.90 8.06
N GLN A 190 -17.41 -27.10 7.53
CA GLN A 190 -18.54 -26.59 8.28
C GLN A 190 -19.54 -27.70 8.66
N ASP A 191 -19.78 -28.69 7.80
CA ASP A 191 -20.62 -29.85 8.11
C ASP A 191 -19.99 -30.73 9.22
N ARG A 192 -18.66 -30.93 9.20
CA ARG A 192 -17.95 -31.66 10.27
C ARG A 192 -18.06 -30.97 11.63
N ILE A 193 -17.97 -29.65 11.68
CA ILE A 193 -18.16 -28.88 12.91
C ILE A 193 -19.61 -29.00 13.41
N SER A 194 -20.58 -29.05 12.49
CA SER A 194 -22.01 -29.16 12.83
C SER A 194 -22.37 -30.56 13.35
N ARG A 195 -21.81 -31.62 12.77
CA ARG A 195 -22.04 -33.02 13.21
C ARG A 195 -21.41 -33.35 14.57
N SER A 196 -20.31 -32.70 14.93
CA SER A 196 -19.65 -32.90 16.24
C SER A 196 -20.41 -32.28 17.44
N ARG A 197 -21.54 -31.59 17.20
CA ARG A 197 -22.39 -30.97 18.23
C ARG A 197 -23.73 -31.71 18.42
N SER A 198 -23.70 -33.03 18.56
CA SER A 198 -24.88 -33.78 19.02
C SER A 198 -24.93 -33.83 20.57
N PRO A 199 -26.06 -33.54 21.24
CA PRO A 199 -26.16 -33.54 22.69
C PRO A 199 -26.61 -34.89 23.28
N SER A 200 -25.93 -35.33 24.37
CA SER A 200 -26.35 -36.27 25.46
C SER A 200 -25.69 -37.67 25.48
N PRO A 201 -25.55 -38.39 26.64
CA PRO A 201 -26.04 -38.08 28.00
C PRO A 201 -25.00 -38.15 29.16
N LEU A 202 -25.39 -37.45 30.23
CA LEU A 202 -25.04 -37.54 31.65
C LEU A 202 -24.30 -38.80 32.15
N SER A 203 -23.15 -38.58 32.81
CA SER A 203 -22.69 -39.41 33.93
C SER A 203 -22.55 -38.55 35.18
N ARG A 204 -23.49 -38.75 36.11
CA ARG A 204 -23.38 -38.33 37.51
C ARG A 204 -22.20 -39.08 38.13
N ILE A 205 -21.22 -38.38 38.72
CA ILE A 205 -20.45 -38.88 39.88
C ILE A 205 -20.17 -37.68 40.81
N SER A 206 -20.88 -37.75 41.93
CA SER A 206 -20.54 -37.42 43.31
C SER A 206 -19.43 -36.41 43.66
N ARG A 207 -19.88 -35.49 44.51
CA ARG A 207 -19.17 -34.53 45.36
C ARG A 207 -17.95 -35.11 46.10
N SER A 208 -16.82 -34.40 46.01
CA SER A 208 -15.92 -34.10 47.14
C SER A 208 -15.17 -32.79 46.85
N PRO A 209 -14.96 -31.90 47.84
CA PRO A 209 -14.19 -30.68 47.67
C PRO A 209 -12.73 -30.94 48.07
N SER A 210 -11.86 -31.13 47.08
CA SER A 210 -10.41 -31.05 47.26
C SER A 210 -9.80 -30.08 46.23
N PRO A 211 -8.96 -29.13 46.66
CA PRO A 211 -8.35 -28.14 45.79
C PRO A 211 -7.04 -28.69 45.23
N LEU A 212 -7.11 -29.36 44.08
CA LEU A 212 -5.92 -29.62 43.27
C LEU A 212 -6.30 -29.35 41.82
N PRO A 213 -5.69 -28.37 41.13
CA PRO A 213 -5.84 -28.25 39.69
C PRO A 213 -5.07 -29.43 39.10
N LEU A 214 -5.80 -30.52 38.86
CA LEU A 214 -5.30 -31.65 38.09
C LEU A 214 -4.84 -31.09 36.74
N ILE A 215 -3.53 -31.11 36.54
CA ILE A 215 -2.84 -30.74 35.31
C ILE A 215 -3.33 -31.71 34.24
N ARG A 216 -4.47 -31.37 33.64
CA ARG A 216 -4.94 -31.98 32.40
C ARG A 216 -3.95 -31.50 31.36
N SER A 217 -3.11 -32.42 30.88
CA SER A 217 -2.18 -32.22 29.77
C SER A 217 -2.90 -31.49 28.63
N ALA A 218 -2.74 -30.17 28.57
CA ALA A 218 -3.34 -29.31 27.58
C ALA A 218 -2.22 -28.90 26.65
N SER A 219 -2.36 -29.27 25.39
CA SER A 219 -1.35 -29.11 24.36
C SER A 219 -0.75 -27.69 24.36
N PRO A 220 0.58 -27.55 24.21
CA PRO A 220 1.22 -26.25 24.04
C PRO A 220 0.71 -25.61 22.74
N SER A 221 -0.30 -24.73 22.80
CA SER A 221 -0.73 -23.86 21.67
C SER A 221 -2.04 -23.06 21.89
N HIS A 222 -2.81 -23.27 22.96
CA HIS A 222 -4.12 -22.60 23.07
C HIS A 222 -3.99 -21.06 23.14
N ALA A 223 -3.04 -20.50 23.91
CA ALA A 223 -2.76 -19.06 23.92
C ALA A 223 -2.40 -18.47 22.55
N ARG A 224 -1.61 -19.21 21.74
CA ARG A 224 -1.08 -18.76 20.43
C ARG A 224 -2.12 -18.86 19.31
N LEU A 225 -2.88 -19.94 19.25
CA LEU A 225 -3.97 -20.10 18.27
C LEU A 225 -5.13 -19.13 18.55
N THR A 226 -5.28 -18.72 19.81
CA THR A 226 -6.29 -17.74 20.21
C THR A 226 -5.84 -16.29 20.04
N SER A 227 -4.55 -15.97 19.96
CA SER A 227 -4.11 -14.57 19.79
C SER A 227 -4.41 -14.04 18.39
N ALA A 228 -4.11 -14.81 17.33
CA ALA A 228 -4.41 -14.42 15.95
C ALA A 228 -5.92 -14.33 15.69
N SER A 229 -6.71 -15.26 16.23
CA SER A 229 -8.18 -15.23 16.10
C SER A 229 -8.84 -14.15 16.96
N ARG A 230 -8.31 -13.83 18.15
CA ARG A 230 -8.72 -12.65 18.93
C ARG A 230 -8.39 -11.36 18.19
N HIS A 231 -7.19 -11.27 17.63
CA HIS A 231 -6.75 -10.12 16.84
C HIS A 231 -7.67 -9.90 15.64
N ALA A 232 -7.94 -10.94 14.84
CA ALA A 232 -8.85 -10.86 13.70
C ALA A 232 -10.27 -10.41 14.12
N ARG A 233 -10.78 -10.91 15.25
CA ARG A 233 -12.08 -10.48 15.80
C ARG A 233 -12.08 -9.03 16.26
N LEU A 234 -11.02 -8.57 16.92
CA LEU A 234 -10.88 -7.17 17.33
C LEU A 234 -10.84 -6.23 16.12
N VAL A 235 -10.05 -6.57 15.11
CA VAL A 235 -9.97 -5.80 13.86
C VAL A 235 -11.32 -5.78 13.13
N SER A 236 -12.00 -6.92 13.02
CA SER A 236 -13.34 -6.99 12.43
C SER A 236 -14.34 -6.11 13.18
N ARG A 237 -14.43 -6.26 14.51
CA ARG A 237 -15.33 -5.46 15.34
C ARG A 237 -15.05 -3.97 15.22
N PHE A 238 -13.79 -3.58 15.27
CA PHE A 238 -13.41 -2.19 15.07
C PHE A 238 -13.81 -1.68 13.68
N SER A 239 -13.61 -2.47 12.63
CA SER A 239 -14.01 -2.10 11.27
C SER A 239 -15.52 -1.86 11.18
N ASP A 240 -16.33 -2.70 11.82
CA ASP A 240 -17.79 -2.55 11.87
C ASP A 240 -18.21 -1.27 12.60
N ILE A 241 -17.63 -1.00 13.78
CA ILE A 241 -17.85 0.21 14.58
C ILE A 241 -17.44 1.45 13.78
N PHE A 242 -16.29 1.40 13.11
CA PHE A 242 -15.77 2.50 12.32
C PHE A 242 -16.62 2.80 11.08
N ALA A 243 -17.22 1.77 10.48
CA ALA A 243 -18.08 1.91 9.31
C ALA A 243 -19.46 2.47 9.67
N ASN A 244 -20.05 2.02 10.78
CA ASN A 244 -21.44 2.33 11.14
C ASN A 244 -21.55 3.31 12.31
N GLU A 245 -21.13 2.90 13.52
CA GLU A 245 -21.32 3.67 14.76
C GLU A 245 -20.63 5.04 14.72
N ARG A 246 -19.49 5.15 14.02
CA ARG A 246 -18.81 6.44 13.78
C ARG A 246 -19.70 7.43 13.02
N LEU A 247 -20.43 6.97 12.00
CA LEU A 247 -21.32 7.83 11.22
C LEU A 247 -22.51 8.27 12.06
N ASP A 248 -23.07 7.39 12.87
CA ASP A 248 -24.16 7.72 13.79
C ASP A 248 -23.73 8.78 14.82
N ALA A 249 -22.54 8.61 15.42
CA ALA A 249 -21.95 9.61 16.31
C ALA A 249 -21.71 10.96 15.61
N GLN A 250 -21.22 10.93 14.37
CA GLN A 250 -21.01 12.14 13.57
C GLN A 250 -22.34 12.85 13.27
N ASN A 251 -23.38 12.10 12.90
CA ASN A 251 -24.72 12.62 12.63
C ASN A 251 -25.37 13.21 13.88
N LEU A 252 -25.13 12.61 15.05
CA LEU A 252 -25.61 13.13 16.32
C LEU A 252 -24.94 14.46 16.69
N LEU A 253 -23.61 14.51 16.62
CA LEU A 253 -22.84 15.72 16.96
C LEU A 253 -23.07 16.86 15.98
N ARG A 254 -23.28 16.56 14.69
CA ARG A 254 -23.65 17.53 13.64
C ARG A 254 -24.96 18.28 13.91
N ARG A 255 -25.81 17.82 14.85
CA ARG A 255 -27.01 18.56 15.29
C ARG A 255 -26.68 19.75 16.19
N TYR A 256 -25.48 19.77 16.77
CA TYR A 256 -25.04 20.76 17.75
C TYR A 256 -23.76 21.50 17.32
N ILE A 257 -22.99 20.93 16.39
CA ILE A 257 -21.71 21.46 15.92
C ILE A 257 -21.73 21.45 14.38
N ASP A 258 -21.72 22.63 13.77
CA ASP A 258 -21.76 22.78 12.31
C ASP A 258 -20.43 22.41 11.64
N ASP A 259 -19.32 22.64 12.34
CA ASP A 259 -17.98 22.31 11.88
C ASP A 259 -17.74 20.79 11.92
N LEU A 260 -17.69 20.20 10.73
CA LEU A 260 -17.41 18.78 10.54
C LEU A 260 -16.03 18.39 11.07
N GLU A 261 -15.03 19.25 10.94
CA GLU A 261 -13.66 18.96 11.35
C GLU A 261 -13.56 18.84 12.86
N MET A 262 -14.21 19.77 13.59
CA MET A 262 -14.35 19.69 15.05
C MET A 262 -15.07 18.41 15.48
N VAL A 263 -16.18 18.05 14.84
CA VAL A 263 -16.91 16.81 15.13
C VAL A 263 -16.01 15.58 14.97
N GLN A 264 -15.27 15.50 13.86
CA GLN A 264 -14.35 14.39 13.60
C GLN A 264 -13.21 14.34 14.63
N ARG A 265 -12.70 15.50 15.06
CA ARG A 265 -11.65 15.61 16.08
C ARG A 265 -12.13 15.10 17.44
N ILE A 266 -13.36 15.44 17.85
CA ILE A 266 -13.98 14.95 19.08
C ILE A 266 -14.08 13.42 19.05
N ILE A 267 -14.64 12.85 17.98
CA ILE A 267 -14.78 11.39 17.83
C ILE A 267 -13.42 10.69 17.88
N PHE A 268 -12.40 11.27 17.23
CA PHE A 268 -11.05 10.72 17.24
C PHE A 268 -10.45 10.70 18.65
N ILE A 269 -10.53 11.82 19.38
CA ILE A 269 -10.00 11.92 20.75
C ILE A 269 -10.70 10.91 21.66
N ALA A 270 -12.04 10.87 21.64
CA ALA A 270 -12.82 9.93 22.45
C ALA A 270 -12.46 8.46 22.16
N THR A 271 -12.24 8.12 20.89
CA THR A 271 -11.81 6.79 20.48
C THR A 271 -10.41 6.49 21.04
N MET A 272 -9.45 7.39 20.83
CA MET A 272 -8.07 7.23 21.31
C MET A 272 -8.00 7.07 22.83
N GLU A 273 -8.74 7.89 23.58
CA GLU A 273 -8.81 7.83 25.04
C GLU A 273 -9.42 6.52 25.53
N SER A 274 -10.50 6.06 24.88
CA SER A 274 -11.14 4.78 25.22
C SER A 274 -10.18 3.60 25.04
N PHE A 275 -9.43 3.56 23.94
CA PHE A 275 -8.41 2.53 23.70
C PHE A 275 -7.23 2.65 24.66
N HIS A 276 -6.82 3.87 25.00
CA HIS A 276 -5.76 4.10 25.98
C HIS A 276 -6.17 3.55 27.35
N ALA A 277 -7.37 3.89 27.83
CA ALA A 277 -7.94 3.40 29.08
C ALA A 277 -8.02 1.86 29.09
N ALA A 278 -8.55 1.25 28.02
CA ALA A 278 -8.62 -0.20 27.89
C ALA A 278 -7.23 -0.86 27.93
N LYS A 279 -6.22 -0.27 27.27
CA LYS A 279 -4.83 -0.76 27.31
C LYS A 279 -4.24 -0.68 28.71
N MET A 280 -4.47 0.42 29.44
CA MET A 280 -3.98 0.56 30.81
C MET A 280 -4.65 -0.45 31.75
N ALA A 281 -5.98 -0.60 31.65
CA ALA A 281 -6.73 -1.59 32.42
C ALA A 281 -6.20 -3.03 32.17
N PHE A 282 -5.96 -3.39 30.91
CA PHE A 282 -5.39 -4.69 30.56
C PHE A 282 -3.98 -4.89 31.14
N ARG A 283 -3.11 -3.87 31.08
CA ARG A 283 -1.77 -3.93 31.69
C ARG A 283 -1.84 -4.16 33.19
N GLN A 284 -2.73 -3.44 33.87
CA GLN A 284 -2.94 -3.60 35.32
C GLN A 284 -3.48 -4.99 35.67
N PHE A 285 -4.45 -5.50 34.91
CA PHE A 285 -4.97 -6.84 35.09
C PHE A 285 -3.89 -7.89 34.89
N LYS A 286 -3.14 -7.81 33.79
CA LYS A 286 -2.03 -8.72 33.49
C LYS A 286 -0.99 -8.73 34.62
N LEU A 287 -0.65 -7.56 35.16
CA LEU A 287 0.25 -7.45 36.30
C LEU A 287 -0.31 -8.12 37.55
N ARG A 288 -1.61 -7.95 37.85
CA ARG A 288 -2.28 -8.63 38.98
C ARG A 288 -2.28 -10.14 38.83
N VAL A 289 -2.61 -10.65 37.64
CA VAL A 289 -2.58 -12.08 37.33
C VAL A 289 -1.16 -12.62 37.53
N ARG A 290 -0.14 -11.93 37.00
CA ARG A 290 1.27 -12.30 37.18
C ARG A 290 1.65 -12.42 38.65
N LYS A 291 1.32 -11.40 39.47
CA LYS A 291 1.58 -11.42 40.92
C LYS A 291 0.88 -12.58 41.64
N THR A 292 -0.33 -12.93 41.21
CA THR A 292 -1.13 -14.01 41.80
C THR A 292 -0.59 -15.39 41.44
N LEU A 293 -0.07 -15.56 40.21
CA LEU A 293 0.44 -16.83 39.71
C LEU A 293 1.91 -17.08 40.06
N THR A 294 2.70 -16.03 40.32
CA THR A 294 4.14 -16.15 40.66
C THR A 294 4.41 -17.11 41.84
N PRO A 295 3.66 -17.07 42.97
CA PRO A 295 3.88 -18.00 44.08
C PRO A 295 3.50 -19.45 43.78
N SER A 296 2.64 -19.68 42.79
CA SER A 296 2.16 -21.02 42.40
C SER A 296 2.92 -21.60 41.20
N HIS A 297 3.91 -20.89 40.69
CA HIS A 297 4.69 -21.29 39.52
C HIS A 297 5.81 -22.25 39.93
N LEU A 298 5.60 -23.54 39.66
CA LEU A 298 6.55 -24.63 39.93
C LEU A 298 6.86 -25.47 38.68
N GLY A 299 6.42 -25.02 37.50
CA GLY A 299 6.49 -25.78 36.25
C GLY A 299 7.56 -25.30 35.25
N PRO A 300 7.89 -26.11 34.24
CA PRO A 300 8.83 -25.76 33.17
C PRO A 300 8.28 -24.72 32.17
N GLU A 301 6.97 -24.43 32.23
CA GLU A 301 6.31 -23.46 31.35
C GLU A 301 6.68 -22.02 31.71
N SER A 302 6.73 -21.12 30.72
CA SER A 302 6.99 -19.70 30.97
C SER A 302 5.87 -19.09 31.82
N LEU A 303 6.23 -18.37 32.89
CA LEU A 303 5.28 -17.62 33.72
C LEU A 303 4.38 -16.72 32.87
N GLU A 304 4.94 -16.14 31.80
CA GLU A 304 4.23 -15.26 30.88
C GLU A 304 3.15 -16.00 30.08
N GLU A 305 3.41 -17.25 29.71
CA GLU A 305 2.47 -18.10 28.98
C GLU A 305 1.31 -18.53 29.89
N MET A 306 1.60 -18.91 31.13
CA MET A 306 0.58 -19.23 32.14
C MET A 306 -0.31 -18.03 32.50
N VAL A 307 0.28 -16.83 32.61
CA VAL A 307 -0.46 -15.58 32.82
C VAL A 307 -1.41 -15.31 31.67
N MET A 308 -0.93 -15.44 30.43
CA MET A 308 -1.77 -15.25 29.25
C MET A 308 -2.86 -16.32 29.16
N ASP A 309 -2.56 -17.59 29.43
CA ASP A 309 -3.57 -18.65 29.44
C ASP A 309 -4.63 -18.43 30.52
N TYR A 310 -4.24 -17.98 31.71
CA TYR A 310 -5.17 -17.61 32.77
C TYR A 310 -6.11 -16.48 32.32
N ILE A 311 -5.54 -15.41 31.73
CA ILE A 311 -6.32 -14.28 31.20
C ILE A 311 -7.32 -14.77 30.17
N VAL A 312 -6.89 -15.63 29.24
CA VAL A 312 -7.72 -16.12 28.14
C VAL A 312 -8.85 -17.02 28.61
N ARG A 313 -8.62 -17.85 29.64
CA ARG A 313 -9.63 -18.74 30.21
C ARG A 313 -10.66 -18.01 31.07
N ASN A 314 -10.32 -16.83 31.57
CA ASN A 314 -11.16 -16.03 32.47
C ASN A 314 -11.64 -14.72 31.81
N LEU A 315 -11.67 -14.64 30.47
CA LEU A 315 -12.13 -13.45 29.73
C LEU A 315 -13.57 -13.06 30.09
N ASP A 316 -14.44 -14.04 30.32
CA ASP A 316 -15.86 -13.82 30.59
C ASP A 316 -16.14 -13.21 31.98
N LEU A 317 -15.15 -13.24 32.88
CA LEU A 317 -15.23 -12.68 34.24
C LEU A 317 -14.82 -11.20 34.30
N TYR A 318 -14.38 -10.63 33.17
CA TYR A 318 -13.80 -9.30 33.13
C TYR A 318 -14.67 -8.33 32.32
N ASP A 319 -15.62 -7.70 33.00
CA ASP A 319 -16.35 -6.57 32.45
C ASP A 319 -15.48 -5.30 32.55
N VAL A 320 -15.34 -4.57 31.45
CA VAL A 320 -14.67 -3.26 31.38
C VAL A 320 -15.28 -2.30 32.41
N GLN A 321 -16.57 -2.43 32.72
CA GLN A 321 -17.26 -1.65 33.75
C GLN A 321 -16.65 -1.83 35.16
N SER A 322 -16.14 -3.02 35.49
CA SER A 322 -15.50 -3.29 36.79
C SER A 322 -14.03 -2.82 36.86
N SER A 323 -13.47 -2.37 35.74
CA SER A 323 -12.05 -2.03 35.58
C SER A 323 -11.76 -0.52 35.65
N VAL A 324 -12.81 0.31 35.61
CA VAL A 324 -12.74 1.78 35.52
C VAL A 324 -13.04 2.47 36.86
N ASN A 325 -13.29 1.70 37.93
CA ASN A 325 -13.48 2.24 39.29
C ASN A 325 -12.24 2.11 40.15
#